data_AF-A0A847XH59-F1
#
_entry.id   AF-A0A847XH59-F1
#
_cell.length_a   1.000
_cell.length_b   1.000
_cell.length_c   1.000
_cell.angle_alpha   90.00
_cell.angle_beta   90.00
_cell.angle_gamma   90.00
#
_symmetry.space_group_name_H-M   'P 1'
#
loop_
_entity.id
_entity.type
_entity.pdbx_description
1 polymer ?
#
loop_
_entity_poly.entity_id
_entity_poly.type
_entity_poly.pdbx_seq_one_letter_code
_entity_poly.pdbx_strand_id
1 'polypeptide(L)'
;MHISTCITGFEKEPSALNIGILGYNNKLSEYGFRQIIENNKEQVKKISKNKRIALLEDGTQLETILNTCWHTLQGRRFDQLILFDDNRWLIYYYRDEDIYNIKKFTMMLSNVPEEFQILNYEDIR
;
A
#
# COMPACT_ATOMS: atom_id res chain seq x y z
N MET A 1 -15.95 31.15 34.16
CA MET A 1 -14.80 30.32 34.58
C MET A 1 -14.23 29.72 33.30
N HIS A 2 -13.16 30.31 32.79
CA HIS A 2 -12.45 29.85 31.60
C HIS A 2 -11.65 28.60 31.97
N ILE A 3 -11.89 27.50 31.27
CA ILE A 3 -10.90 26.41 31.19
C ILE A 3 -10.43 26.42 29.74
N SER A 4 -9.32 27.14 29.56
CA SER A 4 -8.48 27.07 28.38
C SER A 4 -7.70 25.77 28.46
N THR A 5 -8.03 24.83 27.59
CA THR A 5 -7.14 23.71 27.26
C THR A 5 -6.66 23.94 25.83
N CYS A 6 -5.59 24.72 25.71
CA CYS A 6 -4.77 24.78 24.51
C CYS A 6 -4.10 23.41 24.32
N ILE A 7 -4.81 22.46 23.71
CA ILE A 7 -4.17 21.29 23.13
C ILE A 7 -3.56 21.76 21.82
N THR A 8 -2.29 22.17 21.86
CA THR A 8 -1.48 22.34 20.65
C THR A 8 -1.12 20.96 20.11
N GLY A 9 -2.13 20.24 19.60
CA GLY A 9 -1.91 19.18 18.65
C GLY A 9 -1.84 19.86 17.29
N PHE A 10 -0.65 20.07 16.76
CA PHE A 10 -0.55 20.19 15.31
C PHE A 10 -1.13 18.87 14.78
N GLU A 11 -2.37 18.91 14.27
CA GLU A 11 -2.85 17.88 13.37
C GLU A 11 -1.86 17.88 12.23
N LYS A 12 -0.87 16.98 12.29
CA LYS A 12 0.05 16.75 11.20
C LYS A 12 -0.86 16.37 10.05
N GLU A 13 -0.92 17.21 9.02
CA GLU A 13 -1.69 16.88 7.82
C GLU A 13 -1.33 15.45 7.42
N PRO A 14 -2.33 14.60 7.10
CA PRO A 14 -2.08 13.22 6.79
C PRO A 14 -1.03 13.17 5.69
N SER A 15 0.15 12.65 6.04
CA SER A 15 1.26 12.58 5.09
C SER A 15 0.88 11.58 4.02
N ALA A 16 0.96 12.01 2.75
CA ALA A 16 0.81 11.14 1.59
C ALA A 16 1.48 9.78 1.81
N LEU A 17 0.72 8.70 1.62
CA LEU A 17 1.19 7.34 1.86
C LEU A 17 1.76 6.73 0.58
N ASN A 18 2.76 5.88 0.72
CA ASN A 18 3.22 4.99 -0.34
C ASN A 18 2.66 3.59 -0.09
N ILE A 19 1.74 3.15 -0.92
CA ILE A 19 1.01 1.89 -0.73
C ILE A 19 1.43 0.90 -1.81
N GLY A 20 2.01 -0.21 -1.38
CA GLY A 20 2.31 -1.35 -2.25
C GLY A 20 1.09 -2.27 -2.40
N ILE A 21 0.90 -2.86 -3.57
CA ILE A 21 -0.15 -3.85 -3.82
C ILE A 21 0.48 -5.15 -4.32
N LEU A 22 0.21 -6.24 -3.63
CA LEU A 22 0.79 -7.56 -3.89
C LEU A 22 -0.30 -8.62 -3.90
N GLY A 23 -0.37 -9.41 -4.98
CA GLY A 23 -1.13 -10.65 -5.04
C GLY A 23 -0.24 -11.88 -5.00
N TYR A 24 -0.85 -13.07 -4.85
CA TYR A 24 -0.08 -14.33 -4.85
C TYR A 24 0.69 -14.57 -6.16
N ASN A 25 0.28 -13.91 -7.26
CA ASN A 25 1.04 -13.84 -8.51
C ASN A 25 0.87 -12.47 -9.19
N ASN A 26 1.65 -12.24 -10.24
CA ASN A 26 1.68 -10.96 -10.97
C ASN A 26 0.35 -10.58 -11.62
N LYS A 27 -0.42 -11.55 -12.13
CA LYS A 27 -1.74 -11.28 -12.71
C LYS A 27 -2.69 -10.75 -11.63
N LEU A 28 -2.62 -11.33 -10.43
CA LEU A 28 -3.47 -10.91 -9.32
C LEU A 28 -3.02 -9.56 -8.74
N SER A 29 -1.71 -9.29 -8.63
CA SER A 29 -1.22 -7.95 -8.25
C SER A 29 -1.77 -6.86 -9.20
N GLU A 30 -1.67 -7.08 -10.52
CA GLU A 30 -2.18 -6.12 -11.50
C GLU A 30 -3.70 -5.98 -11.45
N TYR A 31 -4.40 -7.08 -11.22
CA TYR A 31 -5.85 -7.08 -11.10
C TYR A 31 -6.31 -6.28 -9.88
N GLY A 32 -5.72 -6.54 -8.70
CA GLY A 32 -5.99 -5.80 -7.48
C GLY A 32 -5.72 -4.30 -7.64
N PHE A 33 -4.62 -3.94 -8.29
CA PHE A 33 -4.33 -2.54 -8.62
C PHE A 33 -5.43 -1.88 -9.46
N ARG A 34 -5.92 -2.57 -10.50
CA ARG A 34 -7.02 -2.05 -11.33
C ARG A 34 -8.32 -1.92 -10.55
N GLN A 35 -8.66 -2.91 -9.72
CA GLN A 35 -9.86 -2.84 -8.87
C GLN A 35 -9.79 -1.66 -7.90
N ILE A 36 -8.68 -1.50 -7.18
CA ILE A 36 -8.51 -0.40 -6.22
C ILE A 36 -8.64 0.96 -6.91
N ILE A 37 -8.05 1.11 -8.11
CA ILE A 37 -8.18 2.34 -8.90
C ILE A 37 -9.63 2.58 -9.32
N GLU A 38 -10.33 1.57 -9.83
CA GLU A 38 -11.71 1.73 -10.28
C GLU A 38 -12.64 2.13 -9.12
N ASN A 39 -12.46 1.49 -7.96
CA ASN A 39 -13.22 1.78 -6.74
C ASN A 39 -12.96 3.19 -6.19
N ASN A 40 -11.80 3.79 -6.50
CA ASN A 40 -11.40 5.11 -6.03
C ASN A 40 -11.24 6.12 -7.17
N LYS A 41 -11.85 5.89 -8.34
CA LYS A 41 -11.58 6.65 -9.57
C LYS A 41 -11.74 8.18 -9.42
N GLU A 42 -12.64 8.62 -8.54
CA GLU A 42 -12.89 10.04 -8.27
C GLU A 42 -11.72 10.72 -7.52
N GLN A 43 -10.90 9.94 -6.82
CA GLN A 43 -9.73 10.41 -6.08
C GLN A 43 -8.43 10.24 -6.89
N VAL A 44 -8.49 9.63 -8.08
CA VAL A 44 -7.29 9.34 -8.87
C VAL A 44 -6.90 10.57 -9.70
N LYS A 45 -5.78 11.19 -9.31
CA LYS A 45 -5.21 12.35 -10.00
C LYS A 45 -4.44 11.97 -11.26
N LYS A 46 -3.66 10.90 -11.20
CA LYS A 46 -2.80 10.46 -12.32
C LYS A 46 -2.54 8.96 -12.29
N ILE A 47 -2.52 8.33 -13.47
CA ILE A 47 -2.14 6.93 -13.64
C ILE A 47 -0.97 6.83 -14.60
N SER A 48 0.08 6.11 -14.21
CA SER A 48 1.14 5.64 -15.10
C SER A 48 1.01 4.13 -15.30
N LYS A 49 0.33 3.72 -16.38
CA LYS A 49 0.12 2.30 -16.69
C LYS A 49 1.44 1.54 -16.88
N ASN A 50 2.43 2.16 -17.55
CA ASN A 50 3.73 1.55 -17.80
C ASN A 50 4.51 1.30 -16.50
N LYS A 51 4.40 2.22 -15.54
CA LYS A 51 5.05 2.08 -14.23
C LYS A 51 4.18 1.32 -13.22
N ARG A 52 2.91 1.07 -13.54
CA ARG A 52 1.89 0.49 -12.65
C ARG A 52 1.79 1.27 -11.32
N ILE A 53 1.77 2.60 -11.46
CA ILE A 53 1.67 3.55 -10.36
C ILE A 53 0.45 4.43 -10.58
N ALA A 54 -0.29 4.72 -9.52
CA ALA A 54 -1.32 5.76 -9.49
C ALA A 54 -1.02 6.75 -8.37
N LEU A 55 -1.37 8.01 -8.59
CA LEU A 55 -1.29 9.09 -7.62
C LEU A 55 -2.72 9.57 -7.35
N LEU A 56 -3.07 9.66 -6.07
CA LEU A 56 -4.36 10.17 -5.61
C LEU A 56 -4.30 11.68 -5.34
N GLU A 57 -5.46 12.32 -5.16
CA GLU A 57 -5.57 13.77 -4.93
C GLU A 57 -4.90 14.25 -3.64
N ASP A 58 -4.89 13.41 -2.60
CA ASP A 58 -4.21 13.64 -1.32
C ASP A 58 -2.69 13.43 -1.39
N GLY A 59 -2.17 13.05 -2.56
CA GLY A 59 -0.76 12.74 -2.79
C GLY A 59 -0.37 11.28 -2.51
N THR A 60 -1.30 10.43 -2.04
CA THR A 60 -1.04 9.00 -1.83
C THR A 60 -0.66 8.32 -3.14
N GLN A 61 0.41 7.55 -3.12
CA GLN A 61 0.89 6.77 -4.26
C GLN A 61 0.54 5.29 -4.10
N LEU A 62 -0.15 4.72 -5.08
CA LEU A 62 -0.38 3.28 -5.20
C LEU A 62 0.62 2.69 -6.18
N GLU A 63 1.29 1.59 -5.83
CA GLU A 63 2.24 0.91 -6.71
C GLU A 63 2.02 -0.62 -6.70
N THR A 64 1.97 -1.21 -7.89
CA THR A 64 1.93 -2.68 -8.03
C THR A 64 3.31 -3.30 -7.81
N ILE A 65 3.40 -4.32 -6.96
CA ILE A 65 4.62 -5.10 -6.75
C ILE A 65 4.54 -6.41 -7.54
N LEU A 66 5.51 -6.61 -8.45
CA LEU A 66 5.59 -7.77 -9.35
C LEU A 66 6.83 -8.62 -9.17
N ASN A 67 7.84 -8.05 -8.52
CA ASN A 67 9.07 -8.72 -8.16
C ASN A 67 9.57 -8.05 -6.87
N THR A 68 10.21 -8.86 -6.06
CA THR A 68 10.59 -8.63 -4.67
C THR A 68 12.04 -9.02 -4.43
N CYS A 69 12.79 -9.32 -5.50
CA CYS A 69 14.23 -9.47 -5.39
C CYS A 69 14.86 -8.15 -4.92
N TRP A 70 15.97 -8.26 -4.19
CA TRP A 70 16.67 -7.12 -3.57
C TRP A 70 16.83 -5.91 -4.50
N HIS A 71 17.27 -6.13 -5.74
CA HIS A 71 17.47 -5.07 -6.73
C HIS A 71 16.19 -4.32 -7.12
N THR A 72 15.03 -4.97 -7.02
CA THR A 72 13.75 -4.34 -7.36
C THR A 72 13.16 -3.56 -6.19
N LEU A 73 13.44 -3.97 -4.95
CA LEU A 73 12.99 -3.27 -3.74
C LEU A 73 13.90 -2.11 -3.34
N GLN A 74 15.14 -2.10 -3.81
CA GLN A 74 16.10 -1.05 -3.47
C GLN A 74 15.58 0.34 -3.86
N GLY A 75 15.66 1.29 -2.90
CA GLY A 75 15.21 2.67 -3.09
C GLY A 75 13.69 2.86 -3.02
N ARG A 76 12.92 1.79 -2.81
CA ARG A 76 11.48 1.87 -2.54
C ARG A 76 11.23 2.03 -1.05
N ARG A 77 10.23 2.85 -0.72
CA ARG A 77 9.67 2.98 0.62
C ARG A 77 8.16 2.78 0.53
N PHE A 78 7.64 1.89 1.35
CA PHE A 78 6.20 1.70 1.51
C PHE A 78 5.81 2.03 2.94
N ASP A 79 4.70 2.72 3.08
CA ASP A 79 4.04 2.94 4.35
C ASP A 79 3.09 1.77 4.64
N GLN A 80 2.34 1.32 3.63
CA GLN A 80 1.42 0.19 3.72
C GLN A 80 1.61 -0.81 2.58
N LEU A 81 1.23 -2.06 2.82
CA LEU A 81 1.16 -3.14 1.85
C LEU A 81 -0.24 -3.75 1.87
N ILE A 82 -0.93 -3.67 0.74
CA ILE A 82 -2.19 -4.36 0.51
C ILE A 82 -1.89 -5.75 -0.07
N LEU A 83 -2.28 -6.79 0.67
CA LEU A 83 -2.30 -8.17 0.21
C LEU A 83 -3.65 -8.43 -0.45
N PHE A 84 -3.65 -8.54 -1.77
CA PHE A 84 -4.84 -8.75 -2.57
C PHE A 84 -4.92 -10.22 -2.98
N ASP A 85 -5.88 -10.95 -2.43
CA ASP A 85 -6.05 -12.38 -2.72
C ASP A 85 -7.52 -12.79 -2.69
N ASP A 86 -7.83 -13.99 -3.16
CA ASP A 86 -9.14 -14.60 -2.93
C ASP A 86 -9.23 -15.28 -1.55
N ASN A 87 -10.40 -15.85 -1.25
CA ASN A 87 -10.70 -16.50 0.03
C ASN A 87 -9.75 -17.65 0.44
N ARG A 88 -8.89 -18.12 -0.47
CA ARG A 88 -7.89 -19.16 -0.18
C ARG A 88 -6.62 -18.60 0.46
N TRP A 89 -6.36 -17.29 0.32
CA TRP A 89 -5.20 -16.58 0.90
C TRP A 89 -3.85 -17.26 0.62
N LEU A 90 -3.69 -17.76 -0.60
CA LEU A 90 -2.48 -18.46 -1.06
C LEU A 90 -1.23 -17.56 -1.05
N ILE A 91 -1.39 -16.24 -1.00
CA ILE A 91 -0.31 -15.28 -0.87
C ILE A 91 0.56 -15.54 0.36
N TYR A 92 -0.02 -15.98 1.48
CA TYR A 92 0.74 -16.32 2.69
C TYR A 92 1.56 -17.61 2.55
N TYR A 93 1.26 -18.43 1.55
CA TYR A 93 2.01 -19.66 1.28
C TYR A 93 3.06 -19.46 0.19
N TYR A 94 2.72 -18.74 -0.89
CA TYR A 94 3.61 -18.59 -2.04
C TYR A 94 4.50 -17.36 -1.99
N ARG A 95 4.17 -16.37 -1.15
CA ARG A 95 4.84 -15.05 -1.11
C ARG A 95 5.21 -14.66 0.32
N ASP A 96 5.40 -15.61 1.23
CA ASP A 96 5.74 -15.32 2.63
C ASP A 96 7.08 -14.57 2.77
N GLU A 97 8.11 -15.04 2.06
CA GLU A 97 9.44 -14.44 2.00
C GLU A 97 9.37 -13.05 1.38
N ASP A 98 8.52 -12.87 0.38
CA ASP A 98 8.30 -11.60 -0.29
C ASP A 98 7.67 -10.57 0.64
N ILE A 99 6.64 -10.97 1.39
CA ILE A 99 6.00 -10.12 2.42
C ILE A 99 7.04 -9.75 3.48
N TYR A 100 7.82 -10.72 3.96
CA TYR A 100 8.88 -10.48 4.93
C TYR A 100 9.91 -9.47 4.42
N ASN A 101 10.40 -9.65 3.19
CA ASN A 101 11.39 -8.78 2.57
C ASN A 101 10.85 -7.36 2.34
N ILE A 102 9.60 -7.22 1.89
CA ILE A 102 8.96 -5.91 1.75
C ILE A 102 8.89 -5.21 3.11
N LYS A 103 8.36 -5.88 4.15
CA LYS A 103 8.28 -5.30 5.50
C LYS A 103 9.66 -4.85 6.00
N LYS A 104 10.64 -5.74 5.92
CA LYS A 104 11.99 -5.51 6.45
C LYS A 104 12.72 -4.38 5.74
N PHE A 105 12.65 -4.33 4.41
CA PHE A 105 13.52 -3.44 3.63
C PHE A 105 12.86 -2.15 3.17
N THR A 106 11.53 -2.11 3.10
CA THR A 106 10.82 -0.95 2.52
C THR A 106 9.92 -0.23 3.52
N MET A 107 9.58 -0.86 4.66
CA MET A 107 8.58 -0.33 5.61
C MET A 107 9.15 0.08 6.97
N MET A 108 10.47 -0.03 7.18
CA MET A 108 11.13 0.33 8.45
C MET A 108 10.88 1.79 8.88
N LEU A 109 10.65 2.68 7.92
CA LEU A 109 10.35 4.10 8.14
C LEU A 109 8.90 4.44 7.75
N SER A 110 7.98 3.49 7.87
CA SER A 110 6.56 3.71 7.58
C SER A 110 5.96 4.78 8.50
N ASN A 111 5.07 5.60 7.93
CA ASN A 111 4.28 6.59 8.67
C ASN A 111 3.01 6.01 9.31
N VAL A 112 2.74 4.71 9.16
CA VAL A 112 1.59 4.06 9.80
C VAL A 112 2.03 3.12 10.94
N PRO A 113 1.20 2.97 11.99
CA PRO A 113 1.44 1.97 13.04
C PRO A 113 1.58 0.56 12.47
N GLU A 114 2.36 -0.29 13.13
CA GLU A 114 2.73 -1.63 12.64
C GLU A 114 1.49 -2.50 12.35
N GLU A 115 0.47 -2.42 13.19
CA GLU A 115 -0.80 -3.13 13.04
C GLU A 115 -1.59 -2.73 11.78
N PHE A 116 -1.30 -1.57 11.18
CA PHE A 116 -1.94 -1.09 9.96
C PHE A 116 -1.03 -1.15 8.73
N GLN A 117 0.21 -1.65 8.88
CA GLN A 117 1.15 -1.77 7.78
C GLN A 117 0.70 -2.78 6.72
N ILE A 118 0.07 -3.88 7.15
CA ILE A 118 -0.44 -4.93 6.25
C ILE A 118 -1.96 -4.91 6.27
N LEU A 119 -2.57 -4.77 5.10
CA LEU A 119 -4.02 -4.83 4.92
C LEU A 119 -4.38 -5.98 4.00
N ASN A 120 -5.32 -6.82 4.44
CA ASN A 120 -5.84 -7.91 3.63
C ASN A 120 -7.06 -7.43 2.86
N TYR A 121 -7.03 -7.58 1.54
CA TYR A 121 -8.12 -7.23 0.64
C TYR A 121 -8.58 -8.47 -0.12
N GLU A 122 -9.80 -8.93 0.18
CA GLU A 122 -10.37 -10.12 -0.45
C GLU A 122 -11.00 -9.76 -1.80
N ASP A 123 -10.69 -10.57 -2.80
CA ASP A 123 -11.33 -10.53 -4.11
C ASP A 123 -12.66 -11.29 -4.07
N ILE A 124 -13.77 -10.56 -3.89
CA ILE A 124 -15.13 -11.11 -3.69
C ILE A 124 -15.79 -11.48 -5.04
N ARG A 125 -15.07 -12.15 -5.92
CA ARG A 125 -15.60 -12.62 -7.22
C ARG A 125 -16.39 -13.91 -7.13
#